data_AF-A0A2P2IBW9-F1
#
_entry.id   AF-A0A2P2IBW9-F1
#
_cell.length_a   1.000
_cell.length_b   1.000
_cell.length_c   1.000
_cell.angle_alpha   90.00
_cell.angle_beta   90.00
_cell.angle_gamma   90.00
#
_symmetry.space_group_name_H-M   'P 1'
#
loop_
_entity.id
_entity.type
_entity.pdbx_description
1 polymer ?
#
loop_
_entity_poly.entity_id
_entity_poly.type
_entity_poly.pdbx_seq_one_letter_code
_entity_poly.pdbx_strand_id
1 'polypeptide(L)'
;PNLYAVETVHSEKLATQLNSIWSTLEDKLEERLKVFVQVNTSNEAQKSGVPTDEVTHLTEHIINSCPALKLIGIMTIGAFDHDLSKGPNPDFQRLLQCRAAVCEHHALQPQDVELSMGMSSDFEHAISVGSTNIRVGSCIFGARSYPTTAT
;
A
#
# COMPACT_ATOMS: atom_id res chain seq x y z
N PRO A 1 17.61 10.95 -3.22
CA PRO A 1 16.69 10.55 -4.30
C PRO A 1 15.36 11.27 -4.11
N ASN A 2 14.70 11.73 -5.19
CA ASN A 2 13.35 12.33 -5.11
C ASN A 2 12.29 11.23 -4.96
N LEU A 3 12.42 10.40 -3.93
CA LEU A 3 11.52 9.30 -3.62
C LEU A 3 10.84 9.59 -2.28
N TYR A 4 9.52 9.76 -2.30
CA TYR A 4 8.76 10.04 -1.08
C TYR A 4 8.49 8.77 -0.28
N ALA A 5 7.99 7.71 -0.92
CA ALA A 5 7.67 6.43 -0.29
C ALA A 5 7.72 5.27 -1.30
N VAL A 6 7.83 4.04 -0.79
CA VAL A 6 7.60 2.80 -1.53
C VAL A 6 6.35 2.13 -0.98
N GLU A 7 5.32 1.98 -1.82
CA GLU A 7 4.01 1.50 -1.33
C GLU A 7 3.76 0.00 -1.50
N THR A 8 4.66 -0.70 -2.19
CA THR A 8 4.44 -2.08 -2.67
C THR A 8 5.21 -3.12 -1.86
N VAL A 9 5.54 -2.83 -0.59
CA VAL A 9 6.30 -3.79 0.25
C VAL A 9 5.37 -4.92 0.67
N HIS A 10 5.63 -6.14 0.20
CA HIS A 10 4.74 -7.29 0.41
C HIS A 10 5.50 -8.55 0.88
N SER A 11 6.74 -8.43 1.34
CA SER A 11 7.49 -9.56 1.92
C SER A 11 8.65 -9.06 2.76
N GLU A 12 9.08 -9.87 3.73
CA GLU A 12 10.27 -9.58 4.54
C GLU A 12 11.54 -9.53 3.71
N LYS A 13 11.63 -10.38 2.69
CA LYS A 13 12.75 -10.36 1.73
C LYS A 13 12.86 -9.00 1.07
N LEU A 14 11.76 -8.47 0.54
CA LEU A 14 11.74 -7.15 -0.11
C LEU A 14 12.04 -6.03 0.90
N ALA A 15 11.44 -6.06 2.09
CA ALA A 15 11.72 -5.09 3.15
C ALA A 15 13.21 -5.08 3.55
N THR A 16 13.80 -6.26 3.76
CA THR A 16 15.21 -6.41 4.13
C THR A 16 16.14 -5.92 3.02
N GLN A 17 15.82 -6.22 1.76
CA GLN A 17 16.59 -5.74 0.62
C GLN A 17 16.50 -4.22 0.47
N LEU A 18 15.30 -3.64 0.60
CA LEU A 18 15.10 -2.19 0.56
C LEU A 18 15.86 -1.50 1.70
N ASN A 19 15.80 -2.05 2.92
CA ASN A 19 16.54 -1.54 4.07
C ASN A 19 18.05 -1.55 3.80
N SER A 20 18.59 -2.68 3.34
CA SER A 20 20.02 -2.81 3.06
C SER A 20 20.48 -1.82 1.99
N ILE A 21 19.73 -1.66 0.90
CA ILE A 21 20.06 -0.71 -0.17
C ILE A 21 19.97 0.73 0.35
N TRP A 22 18.90 1.09 1.06
CA TRP A 22 18.71 2.45 1.56
C TRP A 22 19.80 2.86 2.54
N SER A 23 20.24 1.95 3.43
CA SER A 23 21.39 2.20 4.32
C SER A 23 22.69 2.50 3.59
N THR A 24 22.91 1.98 2.39
CA THR A 24 24.14 2.32 1.63
C THR A 24 24.11 3.71 1.01
N LEU A 25 22.95 4.36 0.98
CA LEU A 25 22.78 5.73 0.46
C LEU A 25 23.01 6.81 1.54
N GLU A 26 23.36 6.39 2.77
CA GLU A 26 23.41 7.19 4.01
C GLU A 26 24.28 8.45 3.95
N ASP A 27 25.30 8.53 3.09
CA ASP A 27 26.09 9.77 2.93
C ASP A 27 25.26 10.97 2.39
N LYS A 28 23.98 10.78 2.01
CA LYS A 28 23.14 11.83 1.41
C LYS A 28 21.71 11.93 1.95
N LEU A 29 21.26 11.09 2.88
CA LEU A 29 19.87 11.08 3.33
C LEU A 29 19.79 10.88 4.84
N GLU A 30 19.47 11.94 5.58
CA GLU A 30 19.21 11.88 7.03
C GLU A 30 17.87 11.17 7.35
N GLU A 31 17.03 10.90 6.34
CA GLU A 31 15.67 10.39 6.52
C GLU A 31 15.52 8.90 6.16
N ARG A 32 14.81 8.17 7.03
CA ARG A 32 14.34 6.80 6.80
C ARG A 32 13.39 6.76 5.60
N LEU A 33 13.52 5.76 4.73
CA LEU A 33 12.62 5.56 3.60
C LEU A 33 11.21 5.22 4.10
N LYS A 34 10.22 6.05 3.76
CA LYS A 34 8.83 5.77 4.09
C LYS A 34 8.33 4.58 3.27
N VAL A 35 7.62 3.66 3.91
CA VAL A 35 7.07 2.47 3.24
C VAL A 35 5.62 2.22 3.64
N PHE A 36 4.86 1.65 2.69
CA PHE A 36 3.59 1.01 2.98
C PHE A 36 3.71 -0.50 2.78
N VAL A 37 2.95 -1.25 3.58
CA VAL A 37 2.75 -2.68 3.34
C VAL A 37 1.58 -2.89 2.38
N GLN A 38 1.83 -3.54 1.25
CA GLN A 38 0.78 -3.93 0.31
C GLN A 38 0.07 -5.20 0.78
N VAL A 39 -1.24 -5.11 0.98
CA VAL A 39 -2.11 -6.20 1.45
C VAL A 39 -2.97 -6.70 0.30
N ASN A 40 -3.00 -8.01 0.10
CA ASN A 40 -3.88 -8.67 -0.86
C ASN A 40 -5.28 -8.86 -0.23
N THR A 41 -6.13 -7.84 -0.33
CA THR A 41 -7.48 -7.88 0.25
C THR A 41 -8.50 -8.64 -0.60
N SER A 42 -8.20 -8.86 -1.89
CA SER A 42 -9.11 -9.54 -2.83
C SER A 42 -8.93 -11.06 -2.84
N ASN A 43 -7.91 -11.58 -2.13
CA ASN A 43 -7.55 -13.01 -2.07
C ASN A 43 -7.31 -13.64 -3.46
N GLU A 44 -6.90 -12.83 -4.43
CA GLU A 44 -6.58 -13.28 -5.77
C GLU A 44 -5.11 -13.70 -5.82
N ALA A 45 -4.85 -14.99 -6.07
CA ALA A 45 -3.50 -15.56 -6.05
C ALA A 45 -2.53 -14.91 -7.05
N GLN A 46 -3.05 -14.34 -8.13
CA GLN A 46 -2.27 -13.63 -9.14
C GLN A 46 -1.84 -12.21 -8.72
N LYS A 47 -2.37 -11.68 -7.61
CA LYS A 47 -2.05 -10.33 -7.13
C LYS A 47 -0.97 -10.36 -6.08
N SER A 48 -0.03 -9.40 -6.18
CA SER A 48 0.96 -9.14 -5.15
C SER A 48 0.31 -8.59 -3.88
N GLY A 49 0.95 -8.84 -2.74
CA GLY A 49 0.49 -8.39 -1.44
C GLY A 49 0.59 -9.51 -0.41
N VAL A 50 0.78 -9.15 0.85
CA VAL A 50 0.68 -10.13 1.93
C VAL A 50 -0.78 -10.51 2.17
N PRO A 51 -1.05 -11.77 2.57
CA PRO A 51 -2.33 -12.15 3.16
C PRO A 51 -2.73 -11.20 4.31
N THR A 52 -4.03 -11.02 4.51
CA THR A 52 -4.54 -10.10 5.55
C THR A 52 -4.14 -10.49 6.96
N ASP A 53 -3.94 -11.79 7.22
CA ASP A 53 -3.51 -12.36 8.50
C ASP A 53 -1.99 -12.29 8.71
N GLU A 54 -1.20 -12.03 7.66
CA GLU A 54 0.26 -11.86 7.74
C GLU A 54 0.70 -10.39 7.81
N VAL A 55 -0.23 -9.43 7.72
CA VAL A 55 0.09 -7.99 7.69
C VAL A 55 0.82 -7.54 8.96
N THR A 56 0.39 -7.99 10.14
CA THR A 56 1.01 -7.63 11.42
C THR A 56 2.43 -8.16 11.50
N HIS A 57 2.67 -9.40 11.07
CA HIS A 57 4.01 -10.00 11.02
C HIS A 57 4.98 -9.20 10.13
N LEU A 58 4.56 -8.83 8.92
CA LEU A 58 5.42 -8.02 8.05
C LEU A 58 5.67 -6.62 8.62
N THR A 59 4.66 -5.97 9.19
CA THR A 59 4.85 -4.66 9.85
C THR A 59 5.79 -4.74 11.05
N GLU A 60 5.73 -5.82 11.83
CA GLU A 60 6.66 -6.09 12.94
C GLU A 60 8.10 -6.24 12.44
N HIS A 61 8.31 -7.02 11.38
CA HIS A 61 9.64 -7.16 10.77
C HIS A 61 10.20 -5.82 10.28
N ILE A 62 9.36 -4.97 9.67
CA ILE A 62 9.78 -3.64 9.22
C ILE A 62 10.17 -2.75 10.41
N ILE A 63 9.36 -2.72 11.47
CA ILE A 63 9.60 -1.87 12.64
C ILE A 63 10.87 -2.30 13.39
N ASN A 64 11.05 -3.61 13.58
CA ASN A 64 12.09 -4.15 14.46
C ASN A 64 13.42 -4.42 13.74
N SER A 65 13.37 -4.79 12.46
CA SER A 65 14.55 -5.29 11.73
C SER A 65 15.03 -4.35 10.62
N CYS A 66 14.26 -3.31 10.27
CA CYS A 66 14.56 -2.41 9.15
C CYS A 66 14.75 -0.94 9.61
N PRO A 67 15.88 -0.59 10.25
CA PRO A 67 16.11 0.75 10.81
C PRO A 67 16.11 1.87 9.75
N ALA A 68 16.48 1.56 8.51
CA ALA A 68 16.49 2.52 7.40
C ALA A 68 15.11 2.75 6.77
N LEU A 69 14.10 1.95 7.13
CA LEU A 69 12.73 2.07 6.66
C LEU A 69 11.84 2.66 7.75
N LYS A 70 10.86 3.48 7.40
CA LYS A 70 9.80 3.98 8.28
C LYS A 70 8.46 3.48 7.77
N LEU A 71 7.81 2.59 8.51
CA LEU A 71 6.42 2.21 8.23
C LEU A 71 5.53 3.45 8.43
N ILE A 72 4.77 3.83 7.40
CA ILE A 72 3.82 4.96 7.48
C ILE A 72 2.38 4.53 7.22
N GLY A 73 2.14 3.34 6.65
CA GLY A 73 0.79 2.93 6.32
C GLY A 73 0.70 1.55 5.68
N ILE A 74 -0.50 1.22 5.23
CA ILE A 74 -0.80 0.03 4.44
C ILE A 74 -1.52 0.41 3.15
N MET A 75 -1.35 -0.43 2.14
CA MET A 75 -1.81 -0.18 0.77
C MET A 75 -2.61 -1.38 0.27
N THR A 76 -3.65 -1.15 -0.52
CA THR A 76 -4.23 -2.19 -1.36
C THR A 76 -4.57 -1.70 -2.75
N ILE A 77 -4.46 -2.61 -3.71
CA ILE A 77 -5.00 -2.44 -5.06
C ILE A 77 -6.50 -2.82 -5.07
N GLY A 78 -6.91 -3.80 -4.25
CA GLY A 78 -8.26 -4.36 -4.27
C GLY A 78 -8.58 -5.18 -5.52
N ALA A 79 -9.80 -5.70 -5.60
CA ALA A 79 -10.37 -6.36 -6.77
C ALA A 79 -10.53 -5.36 -7.92
N PHE A 80 -10.50 -5.86 -9.15
CA PHE A 80 -10.69 -5.01 -10.32
C PHE A 80 -12.15 -4.57 -10.44
N ASP A 81 -12.38 -3.27 -10.66
CA ASP A 81 -13.68 -2.67 -10.98
C ASP A 81 -14.86 -3.18 -10.13
N HIS A 82 -14.75 -3.07 -8.80
CA HIS A 82 -15.87 -3.35 -7.91
C HIS A 82 -17.05 -2.43 -8.23
N ASP A 83 -18.22 -3.02 -8.43
CA ASP A 83 -19.46 -2.30 -8.70
C ASP A 83 -20.04 -1.71 -7.41
N LEU A 84 -19.84 -0.40 -7.22
CA LEU A 84 -20.31 0.34 -6.04
C LEU A 84 -21.84 0.34 -5.90
N SER A 85 -22.61 0.01 -6.95
CA SER A 85 -24.07 -0.17 -6.82
C SER A 85 -24.44 -1.39 -5.98
N LYS A 86 -23.52 -2.35 -5.84
CA LYS A 86 -23.68 -3.55 -4.98
C LYS A 86 -23.29 -3.30 -3.52
N GLY A 87 -22.92 -2.06 -3.18
CA GLY A 87 -22.50 -1.67 -1.84
C GLY A 87 -21.02 -1.28 -1.76
N PRO A 88 -20.54 -0.97 -0.55
CA PRO A 88 -19.17 -0.50 -0.34
C PRO A 88 -18.15 -1.54 -0.81
N ASN A 89 -17.01 -1.07 -1.29
CA ASN A 89 -15.94 -1.95 -1.76
C ASN A 89 -15.44 -2.82 -0.59
N PRO A 90 -15.58 -4.15 -0.65
CA PRO A 90 -15.21 -5.04 0.45
C PRO A 90 -13.70 -5.02 0.72
N ASP A 91 -12.88 -4.68 -0.27
CA ASP A 91 -11.43 -4.56 -0.11
C ASP A 91 -11.03 -3.41 0.79
N PHE A 92 -11.75 -2.28 0.71
CA PHE A 92 -11.49 -1.15 1.60
C PHE A 92 -11.87 -1.49 3.04
N GLN A 93 -12.96 -2.26 3.24
CA GLN A 93 -13.35 -2.73 4.57
C GLN A 93 -12.30 -3.68 5.17
N ARG A 94 -11.75 -4.60 4.36
CA ARG A 94 -10.66 -5.48 4.80
C ARG A 94 -9.39 -4.70 5.12
N LEU A 95 -9.04 -3.68 4.32
CA LEU A 95 -7.86 -2.86 4.61
C LEU A 95 -8.05 -2.07 5.91
N LEU A 96 -9.24 -1.55 6.19
CA LEU A 96 -9.55 -0.89 7.45
C LEU A 96 -9.39 -1.82 8.65
N GLN A 97 -9.82 -3.08 8.52
CA GLN A 97 -9.61 -4.13 9.55
C GLN A 97 -8.12 -4.44 9.73
N CYS A 98 -7.35 -4.54 8.65
CA CYS A 98 -5.90 -4.72 8.71
C CYS A 98 -5.22 -3.55 9.42
N ARG A 99 -5.64 -2.30 9.16
CA ARG A 99 -5.11 -1.13 9.88
C ARG A 99 -5.41 -1.23 11.37
N ALA A 100 -6.63 -1.61 11.75
CA ALA A 100 -6.99 -1.77 13.15
C ALA A 100 -6.10 -2.82 13.83
N ALA A 101 -5.89 -3.98 13.19
CA ALA A 101 -5.00 -5.02 13.71
C ALA A 101 -3.54 -4.55 13.84
N VAL A 102 -3.01 -3.81 12.85
CA VAL A 102 -1.67 -3.20 12.92
C VAL A 102 -1.58 -2.18 14.06
N CYS A 103 -2.60 -1.34 14.23
CA CYS A 103 -2.64 -0.34 15.30
C CYS A 103 -2.66 -1.00 16.69
N GLU A 104 -3.50 -2.01 16.87
CA GLU A 104 -3.60 -2.77 18.13
C GLU A 104 -2.28 -3.48 18.44
N HIS A 105 -1.71 -4.18 17.46
CA HIS A 105 -0.50 -4.98 17.64
C HIS A 105 0.74 -4.11 17.99
N HIS A 106 0.85 -2.92 17.41
CA HIS A 106 1.98 -2.01 17.62
C HIS A 106 1.70 -0.84 18.57
N ALA A 107 0.52 -0.82 19.22
CA ALA A 107 0.04 0.29 20.04
C ALA A 107 0.09 1.66 19.32
N LEU A 108 -0.18 1.67 18.01
CA LEU A 108 -0.24 2.88 17.19
C LEU A 108 -1.65 3.47 17.19
N GLN A 109 -1.75 4.77 16.93
CA GLN A 109 -3.04 5.40 16.72
C GLN A 109 -3.46 5.27 15.25
N PRO A 110 -4.76 5.14 14.93
CA PRO A 110 -5.23 5.03 13.54
C PRO A 110 -4.81 6.18 12.62
N GLN A 111 -4.61 7.38 13.16
CA GLN A 111 -4.13 8.55 12.40
C GLN A 111 -2.64 8.47 12.01
N ASP A 112 -1.87 7.62 12.68
CA ASP A 112 -0.44 7.41 12.40
C ASP A 112 -0.21 6.33 11.34
N VAL A 113 -1.27 5.64 10.92
CA VAL A 113 -1.23 4.58 9.91
C VAL A 113 -2.07 4.98 8.70
N GLU A 114 -1.38 5.47 7.68
CA GLU A 114 -1.95 5.90 6.41
C GLU A 114 -2.59 4.73 5.64
N LEU A 115 -3.61 5.05 4.83
CA LEU A 115 -4.31 4.11 3.96
C LEU A 115 -4.12 4.54 2.52
N SER A 116 -3.37 3.76 1.75
CA SER A 116 -3.26 3.94 0.30
C SER A 116 -4.23 3.01 -0.41
N MET A 117 -5.39 3.55 -0.78
CA MET A 117 -6.44 2.83 -1.49
C MET A 117 -7.30 3.79 -2.31
N GLY A 118 -7.91 3.29 -3.38
CA GLY A 118 -8.64 4.11 -4.34
C GLY A 118 -7.82 4.45 -5.56
N MET A 119 -8.37 4.11 -6.72
CA MET A 119 -7.86 4.39 -8.05
C MET A 119 -8.89 5.22 -8.84
N SER A 120 -8.62 5.42 -10.12
CA SER A 120 -9.44 6.30 -10.98
C SER A 120 -10.96 6.00 -10.95
N SER A 121 -11.37 4.75 -10.76
CA SER A 121 -12.78 4.34 -10.76
C SER A 121 -13.48 4.38 -9.40
N ASP A 122 -12.75 4.45 -8.29
CA ASP A 122 -13.31 4.27 -6.94
C ASP A 122 -12.71 5.20 -5.87
N PHE A 123 -11.92 6.20 -6.26
CA PHE A 123 -11.26 7.12 -5.32
C PHE A 123 -12.24 7.92 -4.45
N GLU A 124 -13.42 8.30 -4.97
CA GLU A 124 -14.43 9.03 -4.17
C GLU A 124 -14.94 8.16 -3.01
N HIS A 125 -15.21 6.89 -3.30
CA HIS A 125 -15.58 5.93 -2.27
C HIS A 125 -14.42 5.70 -1.29
N ALA A 126 -13.20 5.53 -1.79
CA ALA A 126 -12.01 5.37 -0.97
C ALA A 126 -11.83 6.52 0.03
N ILE A 127 -12.02 7.78 -0.42
CA ILE A 127 -11.98 8.96 0.45
C ILE A 127 -13.08 8.88 1.52
N SER A 128 -14.32 8.57 1.13
CA SER A 128 -15.45 8.49 2.08
C SER A 128 -15.25 7.47 3.20
N VAL A 129 -14.44 6.43 2.98
CA VAL A 129 -14.13 5.40 3.97
C VAL A 129 -12.75 5.58 4.62
N GLY A 130 -12.08 6.71 4.38
CA GLY A 130 -10.89 7.14 5.11
C GLY A 130 -9.55 6.87 4.44
N SER A 131 -9.50 6.74 3.11
CA SER A 131 -8.24 6.74 2.36
C SER A 131 -7.48 8.05 2.60
N THR A 132 -6.16 7.93 2.83
CA THR A 132 -5.25 9.09 2.97
C THR A 132 -4.42 9.31 1.70
N ASN A 133 -4.28 8.28 0.86
CA ASN A 133 -3.59 8.35 -0.42
C ASN A 133 -4.44 7.67 -1.51
N ILE A 134 -4.77 8.42 -2.56
CA ILE A 134 -5.46 7.92 -3.76
C ILE A 134 -4.51 7.94 -4.98
N ARG A 135 -4.71 7.01 -5.91
CA ARG A 135 -3.83 6.81 -7.06
C ARG A 135 -4.60 6.99 -8.36
N VAL A 136 -4.70 8.24 -8.82
CA VAL A 136 -5.51 8.62 -9.99
C VAL A 136 -4.62 8.72 -11.24
N GLY A 137 -4.97 7.95 -12.28
CA GLY A 137 -4.23 7.89 -13.53
C GLY A 137 -5.09 8.32 -14.71
N SER A 138 -5.93 7.42 -15.21
CA SER A 138 -6.75 7.63 -16.42
C SER A 138 -7.69 8.82 -16.34
N CYS A 139 -8.19 9.21 -15.15
CA CYS A 139 -9.00 10.43 -15.01
C CYS A 139 -8.19 11.71 -15.23
N ILE A 140 -6.86 11.68 -14.98
CA ILE A 140 -5.97 12.84 -15.19
C ILE A 140 -5.39 12.82 -16.60
N PHE A 141 -4.91 11.66 -17.06
CA PHE A 141 -4.11 11.54 -18.28
C PHE A 141 -4.88 10.97 -19.49
N GLY A 142 -6.12 10.51 -19.30
CA GLY A 142 -6.90 9.82 -20.33
C GLY A 142 -6.48 8.36 -20.55
N ALA A 143 -7.13 7.70 -21.52
CA ALA A 143 -6.82 6.33 -21.89
C ALA A 143 -5.49 6.22 -22.66
N ARG A 144 -4.76 5.12 -22.46
CA ARG A 144 -3.56 4.84 -23.25
C ARG A 144 -3.93 4.53 -24.69
N SER A 145 -3.34 5.25 -25.64
CA SER A 145 -3.38 4.90 -27.05
C SER A 145 -2.37 3.78 -27.31
N TYR A 146 -2.85 2.55 -27.46
CA TYR A 146 -2.02 1.44 -27.92
C TYR A 146 -1.94 1.53 -29.45
N PRO A 147 -0.74 1.66 -30.06
CA PRO A 147 -0.64 1.61 -31.51
C PRO A 147 -1.17 0.26 -31.98
N THR A 148 -2.13 0.29 -32.91
CA THR A 148 -2.66 -0.92 -33.53
C THR A 148 -1.50 -1.59 -34.26
N THR A 149 -1.02 -2.73 -33.75
CA THR A 149 -0.16 -3.61 -34.54
C THR A 149 -0.98 -4.07 -35.74
N ALA A 150 -0.74 -3.46 -36.89
CA ALA A 150 -1.22 -3.97 -38.17
C ALA A 150 -0.61 -5.37 -38.35
N THR A 151 -1.48 -6.37 -38.28
CA THR A 151 -1.20 -7.74 -38.72
C THR A 151 -1.07 -7.82 -40.22
#